data_AF-A0A3B4FQG1-F1
#
_entry.id   AF-A0A3B4FQG1-F1
#
_cell.length_a   1.000
_cell.length_b   1.000
_cell.length_c   1.000
_cell.angle_alpha   90.00
_cell.angle_beta   90.00
_cell.angle_gamma   90.00
#
_symmetry.space_group_name_H-M   'P 1'
#
loop_
_entity.id
_entity.type
_entity.pdbx_description
1 polymer ?
#
loop_
_entity_poly.entity_id
_entity_poly.type
_entity_poly.pdbx_seq_one_letter_code
_entity_poly.pdbx_strand_id
1 'polypeptide(L)'
;HDLLTVINFSVMFLCIFQLLHEEWANYGVMHKYQPVDLIRKYFGEQIGLYFAWLGVYTQLLIPPSVLGIIVFLYGILTVDTNVPSQETCNDSLNITMCPLCDGVCDYWRLSSVCSLARASYLFDNGATVLFAIFMSLWAAWFLEHWKRRQMYLKHTWDLTSLEDEEVMKPEYEEALQEKKAKMKAHFITFFINFLCLQIFITFSAVFGVAVYRICMLSVWSMNPDPEAKASVRMTVTTTGIILNMLVVLVLEEVYGAIAVWLTELELPKTTEEFEERLIFKSFFLKSMNAFAPIFYVAFFKGRFAGRPGDYVYVFGDYRMEECAPPGCLIELCIQLSMIMLGKQLIQNNVFEILLKKMYRTIQEQKGKNRGAEDEDSETEEKRPKQQFDKDFTLEPFEGVSPEYMEMIIQYGFVTLFVASFPLAPAFALLNNVIEIRLDAAKFVTEIRRPDAVRCKDIGIWYNILCGISKFSVITNAFVISFTSEFVPRMVYQYMYSANGTMSGYTEHSLSYFDVSNFPSGTAPNTTLITGVSMCRYKDYRDPPWATDSYTFSKQYWSVLAAKLAFVIFFQVSILLSYSRTYATLSLKGYLQLCFYLNP
;
A
#
# COMPACT_ATOMS: atom_id res chain seq x y z
N HIS A 1 -14.54 -48.65 26.80
CA HIS A 1 -14.01 -47.40 27.39
C HIS A 1 -13.61 -46.44 26.27
N ASP A 2 -12.88 -46.90 25.24
CA ASP A 2 -12.41 -46.06 24.12
C ASP A 2 -13.51 -45.42 23.26
N LEU A 3 -14.63 -46.12 23.03
CA LEU A 3 -15.75 -45.56 22.27
C LEU A 3 -16.42 -44.37 22.99
N LEU A 4 -16.52 -44.42 24.32
CA LEU A 4 -17.12 -43.36 25.13
C LEU A 4 -16.20 -42.13 25.18
N THR A 5 -14.89 -42.34 25.21
CA THR A 5 -13.88 -41.27 25.13
C THR A 5 -13.95 -40.58 23.76
N VAL A 6 -14.03 -41.34 22.66
CA VAL A 6 -14.15 -40.80 21.30
C VAL A 6 -15.48 -40.06 21.09
N ILE A 7 -16.59 -40.57 21.63
CA ILE A 7 -17.91 -39.90 21.55
C ILE A 7 -17.90 -38.59 22.35
N ASN A 8 -17.37 -38.59 23.58
CA ASN A 8 -17.25 -37.37 24.39
C ASN A 8 -16.33 -36.32 23.74
N PHE A 9 -15.23 -36.75 23.11
CA PHE A 9 -14.35 -35.86 22.36
C PHE A 9 -15.06 -35.25 21.15
N SER A 10 -15.74 -36.07 20.33
CA SER A 10 -16.49 -35.59 19.15
C SER A 10 -17.63 -34.64 19.51
N VAL A 11 -18.38 -34.90 20.60
CA VAL A 11 -19.46 -34.01 21.07
C VAL A 11 -18.90 -32.68 21.60
N MET A 12 -17.78 -32.71 22.34
CA MET A 12 -17.09 -31.51 22.80
C MET A 12 -16.60 -30.65 21.62
N PHE A 13 -16.03 -31.26 20.58
CA PHE A 13 -15.55 -30.55 19.40
C PHE A 13 -16.68 -29.94 18.55
N LEU A 14 -17.80 -30.64 18.40
CA LEU A 14 -18.99 -30.11 17.72
C LEU A 14 -19.57 -28.90 18.45
N CYS A 15 -19.59 -28.96 19.79
CA CYS A 15 -20.06 -27.85 20.62
C CYS A 15 -19.12 -26.64 20.56
N ILE A 16 -17.79 -26.86 20.52
CA ILE A 16 -16.79 -25.79 20.35
C ILE A 16 -16.92 -25.12 18.98
N PHE A 17 -17.14 -25.89 17.91
CA PHE A 17 -17.30 -25.35 16.56
C PHE A 17 -18.55 -24.49 16.42
N GLN A 18 -19.70 -24.96 16.93
CA GLN A 18 -20.93 -24.16 16.97
C GLN A 18 -20.77 -22.89 17.79
N LEU A 19 -20.09 -22.98 18.95
CA LEU A 19 -19.78 -21.82 19.77
C LEU A 19 -18.87 -20.82 19.04
N LEU A 20 -17.85 -21.29 18.32
CA LEU A 20 -16.98 -20.45 17.50
C LEU A 20 -17.77 -19.72 16.41
N HIS A 21 -18.71 -20.43 15.77
CA HIS A 21 -19.55 -19.86 14.74
C HIS A 21 -20.45 -18.74 15.30
N GLU A 22 -21.10 -18.98 16.44
CA GLU A 22 -22.02 -18.02 17.06
C GLU A 22 -21.31 -16.83 17.69
N GLU A 23 -20.19 -17.03 18.39
CA GLU A 23 -19.52 -15.99 19.18
C GLU A 23 -18.41 -15.25 18.42
N TRP A 24 -17.89 -15.80 17.33
CA TRP A 24 -16.73 -15.23 16.63
C TRP A 24 -16.95 -15.01 15.13
N ALA A 25 -17.42 -16.03 14.39
CA ALA A 25 -17.57 -15.96 12.93
C ALA A 25 -18.83 -15.21 12.45
N ASN A 26 -19.72 -14.82 13.37
CA ASN A 26 -20.94 -14.10 13.03
C ASN A 26 -20.72 -12.57 12.96
N TYR A 27 -21.16 -11.96 11.84
CA TYR A 27 -21.13 -10.51 11.64
C TYR A 27 -21.88 -9.71 12.72
N GLY A 28 -22.91 -10.29 13.34
CA GLY A 28 -23.65 -9.63 14.44
C GLY A 28 -22.82 -9.39 15.71
N VAL A 29 -21.66 -10.05 15.83
CA VAL A 29 -20.83 -10.09 17.05
C VAL A 29 -19.54 -9.28 16.89
N MET A 30 -19.49 -8.36 15.92
CA MET A 30 -18.32 -7.51 15.62
C MET A 30 -17.72 -6.78 16.83
N HIS A 31 -18.55 -6.41 17.81
CA HIS A 31 -18.16 -5.63 18.99
C HIS A 31 -17.49 -6.46 20.11
N LYS A 32 -17.60 -7.79 20.09
CA LYS A 32 -16.96 -8.64 21.13
C LYS A 32 -15.48 -8.88 20.82
N TYR A 33 -14.70 -9.02 21.90
CA TYR A 33 -13.30 -9.45 21.82
C TYR A 33 -13.18 -10.86 21.23
N GLN A 34 -12.06 -11.10 20.53
CA GLN A 34 -11.77 -12.39 19.93
C GLN A 34 -11.45 -13.46 21.00
N PRO A 35 -12.05 -14.65 20.95
CA PRO A 35 -11.76 -15.74 21.89
C PRO A 35 -10.50 -16.52 21.45
N VAL A 36 -9.32 -15.89 21.51
CA VAL A 36 -8.05 -16.45 21.01
C VAL A 36 -7.72 -17.83 21.60
N ASP A 37 -7.96 -18.04 22.89
CA ASP A 37 -7.69 -19.33 23.53
C ASP A 37 -8.58 -20.46 23.02
N LEU A 38 -9.81 -20.15 22.59
CA LEU A 38 -10.74 -21.12 22.01
C LEU A 38 -10.37 -21.43 20.56
N ILE A 39 -9.99 -20.40 19.79
CA ILE A 39 -9.46 -20.54 18.42
C ILE A 39 -8.24 -21.46 18.45
N ARG A 40 -7.29 -21.21 19.35
CA ARG A 40 -6.12 -22.08 19.54
C ARG A 40 -6.51 -23.53 19.83
N LYS A 41 -7.44 -23.75 20.76
CA LYS A 41 -7.87 -25.12 21.13
C LYS A 41 -8.48 -25.89 19.95
N TYR A 42 -9.09 -25.19 18.99
CA TYR A 42 -9.75 -25.83 17.86
C TYR A 42 -8.83 -25.99 16.63
N PHE A 43 -8.12 -24.91 16.26
CA PHE A 43 -7.32 -24.80 15.04
C PHE A 43 -5.80 -24.95 15.25
N GLY A 44 -5.31 -24.90 16.50
CA GLY A 44 -3.87 -24.91 16.80
C GLY A 44 -3.26 -23.53 16.98
N GLU A 45 -1.98 -23.50 17.37
CA GLU A 45 -1.27 -22.28 17.74
C GLU A 45 -0.94 -21.37 16.55
N GLN A 46 -0.69 -21.93 15.35
CA GLN A 46 -0.38 -21.14 14.15
C GLN A 46 -1.51 -20.17 13.77
N ILE A 47 -2.73 -20.69 13.67
CA ILE A 47 -3.92 -19.88 13.37
C ILE A 47 -4.28 -19.00 14.58
N GLY A 48 -4.10 -19.52 15.80
CA GLY A 48 -4.28 -18.73 17.03
C GLY A 48 -3.38 -17.49 17.08
N LEU A 49 -2.10 -17.61 16.70
CA LEU A 49 -1.15 -16.49 16.65
C LEU A 49 -1.52 -15.47 15.57
N TYR A 50 -2.01 -15.91 14.42
CA TYR A 50 -2.50 -15.02 13.36
C TYR A 50 -3.62 -14.11 13.84
N PHE A 51 -4.68 -14.69 14.40
CA PHE A 51 -5.80 -13.89 14.92
C PHE A 51 -5.38 -13.03 16.11
N ALA A 52 -4.49 -13.52 16.97
CA ALA A 52 -3.93 -12.71 18.05
C ALA A 52 -3.17 -11.49 17.52
N TRP A 53 -2.36 -11.65 16.47
CA TRP A 53 -1.64 -10.56 15.80
C TRP A 53 -2.59 -9.57 15.15
N LEU A 54 -3.55 -10.07 14.38
CA LEU A 54 -4.55 -9.26 13.70
C LEU A 54 -5.41 -8.45 14.68
N GLY A 55 -5.77 -9.05 15.82
CA GLY A 55 -6.48 -8.36 16.90
C GLY A 55 -5.67 -7.23 17.53
N VAL A 56 -4.38 -7.46 17.82
CA VAL A 56 -3.47 -6.41 18.34
C VAL A 56 -3.28 -5.30 17.32
N TYR A 57 -3.07 -5.64 16.05
CA TYR A 57 -2.91 -4.66 14.97
C TYR A 57 -4.16 -3.77 14.84
N THR A 58 -5.34 -4.37 14.85
CA THR A 58 -6.62 -3.65 14.80
C THR A 58 -6.82 -2.75 16.02
N GLN A 59 -6.52 -3.24 17.23
CA GLN A 59 -6.65 -2.43 18.45
C GLN A 59 -5.68 -1.24 18.44
N LEU A 60 -4.45 -1.45 17.99
CA LEU A 60 -3.43 -0.40 17.96
C LEU A 60 -3.61 0.58 16.80
N LEU A 61 -4.41 0.26 15.78
CA LEU A 61 -4.81 1.21 14.74
C LEU A 61 -5.84 2.25 15.23
N ILE A 62 -6.53 2.02 16.35
CA ILE A 62 -7.57 2.95 16.85
C ILE A 62 -7.01 4.36 17.12
N PRO A 63 -5.91 4.56 17.89
CA PRO A 63 -5.38 5.90 18.14
C PRO A 63 -4.90 6.62 16.86
N PRO A 64 -4.14 5.98 15.95
CA PRO A 64 -3.86 6.54 14.63
C PRO A 64 -5.08 6.98 13.84
N SER A 65 -6.14 6.17 13.82
CA SER A 65 -7.37 6.48 13.07
C SER A 65 -8.07 7.73 13.63
N VAL A 66 -8.17 7.82 14.96
CA VAL A 66 -8.76 9.00 15.62
C VAL A 66 -7.94 10.25 15.34
N LEU A 67 -6.61 10.19 15.50
CA LEU A 67 -5.73 11.33 15.23
C LEU A 67 -5.73 11.72 13.74
N GLY A 68 -5.75 10.75 12.83
CA GLY A 68 -5.84 11.00 11.38
C GLY A 68 -7.12 11.72 10.99
N ILE A 69 -8.26 11.33 11.57
CA ILE A 69 -9.55 12.03 11.38
C ILE A 69 -9.48 13.45 11.95
N ILE A 70 -8.90 13.65 13.14
CA ILE A 70 -8.74 15.00 13.73
C ILE A 70 -7.90 15.90 12.83
N VAL A 71 -6.79 15.39 12.29
CA VAL A 71 -5.91 16.12 11.38
C VAL A 71 -6.62 16.47 10.07
N PHE A 72 -7.44 15.56 9.55
CA PHE A 72 -8.24 15.82 8.36
C PHE A 72 -9.34 16.87 8.61
N LEU A 73 -10.06 16.77 9.74
CA LEU A 73 -11.06 17.77 10.16
C LEU A 73 -10.42 19.14 10.38
N TYR A 74 -9.22 19.20 10.95
CA TYR A 74 -8.45 20.43 11.06
C TYR A 74 -8.22 21.06 9.68
N GLY A 75 -7.80 20.27 8.69
CA GLY A 75 -7.64 20.74 7.30
C GLY A 75 -8.93 21.31 6.70
N ILE A 76 -10.08 20.67 6.95
CA ILE A 76 -11.39 21.17 6.50
C ILE A 76 -11.72 22.51 7.16
N LEU A 77 -11.50 22.65 8.46
CA LEU A 77 -11.82 23.87 9.20
C LEU A 77 -10.92 25.05 8.81
N THR A 78 -9.67 24.81 8.41
CA THR A 78 -8.71 25.88 8.09
C THR A 78 -8.55 26.17 6.60
N VAL A 79 -9.18 25.39 5.71
CA VAL A 79 -9.02 25.53 4.24
C VAL A 79 -9.35 26.94 3.74
N ASP A 80 -10.41 27.55 4.27
CA ASP A 80 -10.86 28.87 3.83
C ASP A 80 -9.98 30.00 4.39
N THR A 81 -9.11 29.72 5.36
CA THR A 81 -8.17 30.72 5.93
C THR A 81 -6.76 30.65 5.33
N ASN A 82 -6.48 29.64 4.52
CA ASN A 82 -5.15 29.42 3.97
C ASN A 82 -4.85 30.36 2.79
N VAL A 83 -3.87 31.24 2.98
CA VAL A 83 -3.52 32.32 2.03
C VAL A 83 -3.11 31.79 0.64
N PRO A 84 -2.21 30.79 0.49
CA PRO A 84 -1.85 30.28 -0.84
C PRO A 84 -3.02 29.70 -1.63
N SER A 85 -3.99 29.04 -0.98
CA SER A 85 -5.17 28.54 -1.68
C SER A 85 -6.12 29.67 -2.07
N GLN A 86 -6.26 30.70 -1.22
CA GLN A 86 -7.04 31.89 -1.58
C GLN A 86 -6.44 32.62 -2.78
N GLU A 87 -5.12 32.82 -2.81
CA GLU A 87 -4.42 33.43 -3.95
C GLU A 87 -4.60 32.61 -5.23
N THR A 88 -4.47 31.29 -5.15
CA THR A 88 -4.70 30.38 -6.29
C THR A 88 -6.13 30.50 -6.83
N CYS A 89 -7.11 30.70 -5.94
CA CYS A 89 -8.52 30.84 -6.28
C CYS A 89 -8.94 32.26 -6.67
N ASN A 90 -8.03 33.25 -6.59
CA ASN A 90 -8.38 34.64 -6.84
C ASN A 90 -8.31 34.96 -8.34
N ASP A 91 -9.47 35.15 -8.97
CA ASP A 91 -9.57 35.51 -10.38
C ASP A 91 -8.97 36.89 -10.70
N SER A 92 -8.83 37.79 -9.73
CA SER A 92 -8.32 39.15 -9.97
C SER A 92 -6.84 39.17 -10.36
N LEU A 93 -6.07 38.13 -10.00
CA LEU A 93 -4.63 38.07 -10.27
C LEU A 93 -4.31 37.76 -11.75
N ASN A 94 -5.29 37.29 -12.54
CA ASN A 94 -5.17 37.02 -13.98
C ASN A 94 -3.87 36.31 -14.40
N ILE A 95 -3.41 35.34 -13.59
CA ILE A 95 -2.17 34.59 -13.86
C ILE A 95 -2.41 33.56 -14.97
N THR A 96 -1.75 33.75 -16.11
CA THR A 96 -1.74 32.83 -17.26
C THR A 96 -0.62 31.81 -17.14
N MET A 97 -0.96 30.53 -17.20
CA MET A 97 -0.02 29.41 -17.14
C MET A 97 0.33 28.90 -18.53
N CYS A 98 1.55 28.38 -18.68
CA CYS A 98 2.03 27.80 -19.94
C CYS A 98 1.25 26.50 -20.30
N PRO A 99 1.13 26.16 -21.60
CA PRO A 99 0.38 25.01 -22.06
C PRO A 99 1.03 23.68 -21.62
N LEU A 100 0.16 22.71 -21.33
CA LEU A 100 0.55 21.39 -20.82
C LEU A 100 0.95 20.39 -21.92
N CYS A 101 0.60 20.66 -23.17
CA CYS A 101 0.95 19.83 -24.32
C CYS A 101 1.33 20.67 -25.53
N ASP A 102 2.03 20.06 -26.47
CA ASP A 102 2.58 20.75 -27.63
C ASP A 102 1.53 20.88 -28.74
N GLY A 103 1.41 22.08 -29.32
CA GLY A 103 0.55 22.39 -30.47
C GLY A 103 -0.96 22.47 -30.18
N VAL A 104 -1.52 21.54 -29.40
CA VAL A 104 -2.98 21.36 -29.25
C VAL A 104 -3.55 22.04 -27.99
N CYS A 105 -2.78 22.10 -26.91
CA CYS A 105 -3.23 22.67 -25.63
C CYS A 105 -3.09 24.19 -25.62
N ASP A 106 -4.12 24.89 -25.16
CA ASP A 106 -4.10 26.33 -24.99
C ASP A 106 -3.51 26.76 -23.62
N TYR A 107 -3.23 28.04 -23.47
CA TYR A 107 -2.97 28.68 -22.19
C TYR A 107 -4.18 28.54 -21.27
N TRP A 108 -3.91 28.43 -19.97
CA TRP A 108 -4.96 28.24 -18.98
C TRP A 108 -4.71 29.15 -17.77
N ARG A 109 -5.79 29.53 -17.08
CA ARG A 109 -5.72 30.41 -15.91
C ARG A 109 -5.50 29.59 -14.65
N LEU A 110 -4.67 30.08 -13.74
CA LEU A 110 -4.38 29.40 -12.48
C LEU A 110 -5.63 29.11 -11.63
N SER A 111 -6.63 30.00 -11.68
CA SER A 111 -7.87 29.87 -10.90
C SER A 111 -8.76 28.69 -11.30
N SER A 112 -8.59 28.12 -12.51
CA SER A 112 -9.31 26.92 -12.93
C SER A 112 -8.98 25.69 -12.07
N VAL A 113 -7.84 25.69 -11.38
CA VAL A 113 -7.34 24.60 -10.54
C VAL A 113 -7.64 24.87 -9.04
N CYS A 114 -8.51 25.84 -8.73
CA CYS A 114 -8.88 26.21 -7.36
C CYS A 114 -9.38 25.02 -6.52
N SER A 115 -10.27 24.18 -7.06
CA SER A 115 -10.81 23.01 -6.35
C SER A 115 -9.72 22.03 -5.95
N LEU A 116 -8.78 21.76 -6.87
CA LEU A 116 -7.63 20.91 -6.63
C LEU A 116 -6.66 21.53 -5.61
N ALA A 117 -6.44 22.85 -5.65
CA ALA A 117 -5.60 23.53 -4.67
C ALA A 117 -6.18 23.47 -3.25
N ARG A 118 -7.50 23.67 -3.10
CA ARG A 118 -8.21 23.52 -1.82
C ARG A 118 -8.15 22.08 -1.32
N ALA A 119 -8.41 21.10 -2.18
CA ALA A 119 -8.32 19.69 -1.83
C ALA A 119 -6.89 19.29 -1.41
N SER A 120 -5.86 19.88 -2.02
CA SER A 120 -4.46 19.55 -1.71
C SER A 120 -4.11 19.98 -0.30
N TYR A 121 -4.61 21.14 0.14
CA TYR A 121 -4.38 21.64 1.49
C TYR A 121 -5.01 20.76 2.58
N LEU A 122 -6.11 20.05 2.28
CA LEU A 122 -6.74 19.12 3.24
C LEU A 122 -5.76 18.02 3.69
N PHE A 123 -4.88 17.60 2.78
CA PHE A 123 -3.88 16.55 3.00
C PHE A 123 -2.46 17.10 3.24
N ASP A 124 -2.17 18.31 2.77
CA ASP A 124 -0.86 18.97 2.88
C ASP A 124 -0.93 20.20 3.81
N ASN A 125 -1.05 19.93 5.10
CA ASN A 125 -1.10 20.94 6.16
C ASN A 125 -0.01 20.68 7.22
N GLY A 126 0.29 21.67 8.06
CA GLY A 126 1.33 21.51 9.09
C GLY A 126 1.05 20.38 10.11
N ALA A 127 -0.22 20.03 10.32
CA ALA A 127 -0.61 18.96 11.23
C ALA A 127 -0.32 17.57 10.65
N THR A 128 -0.30 17.39 9.33
CA THR A 128 0.07 16.10 8.70
C THR A 128 1.53 15.75 8.92
N VAL A 129 2.43 16.75 9.02
CA VAL A 129 3.84 16.53 9.40
C VAL A 129 3.95 16.00 10.82
N LEU A 130 3.20 16.58 11.77
CA LEU A 130 3.15 16.08 13.15
C LEU A 130 2.57 14.67 13.22
N PHE A 131 1.55 14.40 12.39
CA PHE A 131 0.96 13.08 12.27
C PHE A 131 1.96 12.04 11.72
N ALA A 132 2.77 12.39 10.73
CA ALA A 132 3.81 11.50 10.20
C ALA A 132 4.88 11.16 11.25
N ILE A 133 5.24 12.11 12.12
CA ILE A 133 6.14 11.85 13.27
C ILE A 133 5.46 10.88 14.24
N PHE A 134 4.20 11.14 14.61
CA PHE A 134 3.42 10.26 15.48
C PHE A 134 3.34 8.83 14.92
N MET A 135 3.04 8.69 13.62
CA MET A 135 2.92 7.39 12.96
C MET A 135 4.23 6.62 12.90
N SER A 136 5.35 7.33 12.71
CA SER A 136 6.67 6.71 12.77
C SER A 136 6.96 6.16 14.18
N LEU A 137 6.66 6.92 15.24
CA LEU A 137 6.81 6.44 16.62
C LEU A 137 5.84 5.32 16.97
N TRP A 138 4.61 5.40 16.46
CA TRP A 138 3.58 4.38 16.62
C TRP A 138 4.01 3.04 16.02
N ALA A 139 4.64 3.04 14.84
CA ALA A 139 5.15 1.81 14.21
C ALA A 139 6.18 1.10 15.11
N ALA A 140 7.11 1.84 15.72
CA ALA A 140 8.05 1.27 16.70
C ALA A 140 7.32 0.71 17.92
N TRP A 141 6.35 1.45 18.44
CA TRP A 141 5.57 1.03 19.60
C TRP A 141 4.71 -0.22 19.32
N PHE A 142 4.11 -0.31 18.13
CA PHE A 142 3.35 -1.46 17.66
C PHE A 142 4.20 -2.74 17.67
N LEU A 143 5.39 -2.71 17.07
CA LEU A 143 6.28 -3.87 17.02
C LEU A 143 6.71 -4.34 18.42
N GLU A 144 7.04 -3.41 19.30
CA GLU A 144 7.42 -3.74 20.68
C GLU A 144 6.24 -4.26 21.51
N HIS A 145 5.05 -3.70 21.32
CA HIS A 145 3.83 -4.19 21.95
C HIS A 145 3.51 -5.61 21.48
N TRP A 146 3.60 -5.87 20.17
CA TRP A 146 3.41 -7.21 19.61
C TRP A 146 4.44 -8.20 20.18
N LYS A 147 5.72 -7.84 20.20
CA LYS A 147 6.78 -8.69 20.75
C LYS A 147 6.50 -9.10 22.20
N ARG A 148 6.01 -8.17 23.03
CA ARG A 148 5.60 -8.48 24.40
C ARG A 148 4.38 -9.41 24.46
N ARG A 149 3.37 -9.13 23.64
CA ARG A 149 2.17 -9.98 23.57
C ARG A 149 2.52 -11.39 23.12
N GLN A 150 3.40 -11.53 22.14
CA GLN A 150 3.91 -12.82 21.65
C GLN A 150 4.63 -13.59 22.76
N MET A 151 5.48 -12.94 23.58
CA MET A 151 6.14 -13.60 24.71
C MET A 151 5.15 -14.07 25.78
N TYR A 152 4.12 -13.27 26.09
CA TYR A 152 3.06 -13.68 27.00
C TYR A 152 2.29 -14.90 26.48
N LEU A 153 1.93 -14.91 25.19
CA LEU A 153 1.25 -16.06 24.57
C LEU A 153 2.14 -17.29 24.52
N LYS A 154 3.42 -17.13 24.16
CA LYS A 154 4.42 -18.20 24.17
C LYS A 154 4.50 -18.91 25.52
N HIS A 155 4.50 -18.14 26.62
CA HIS A 155 4.48 -18.70 27.97
C HIS A 155 3.13 -19.34 28.32
N THR A 156 2.02 -18.62 28.11
CA THR A 156 0.67 -19.09 28.47
C THR A 156 0.28 -20.35 27.70
N TRP A 157 0.83 -20.53 26.50
CA TRP A 157 0.57 -21.68 25.64
C TRP A 157 1.62 -22.78 25.78
N ASP A 158 2.54 -22.66 26.74
CA ASP A 158 3.59 -23.65 27.02
C ASP A 158 4.45 -24.01 25.79
N LEU A 159 4.80 -22.99 25.01
CA LEU A 159 5.58 -23.10 23.78
C LEU A 159 7.08 -22.83 24.00
N THR A 160 7.52 -22.77 25.25
CA THR A 160 8.93 -22.52 25.62
C THR A 160 9.82 -23.74 25.44
N SER A 161 9.28 -24.94 25.56
CA SER A 161 10.01 -26.21 25.47
C SER A 161 9.94 -26.87 24.09
N LEU A 162 9.35 -26.20 23.08
CA LEU A 162 9.41 -26.67 21.70
C LEU A 162 10.86 -26.56 21.22
N GLU A 163 11.55 -27.69 21.22
CA GLU A 163 12.81 -27.87 20.50
C GLU A 163 12.51 -27.88 18.99
N ASP A 164 13.39 -27.25 18.21
CA ASP A 164 13.29 -27.19 16.75
C ASP A 164 13.65 -28.57 16.18
N GLU A 165 12.77 -29.58 16.33
CA GLU A 165 12.89 -30.84 15.60
C GLU A 165 12.53 -30.59 14.13
N GLU A 166 13.55 -30.26 13.35
CA GLU A 166 13.42 -29.97 11.91
C GLU A 166 13.02 -31.24 11.13
N VAL A 167 11.78 -31.27 10.62
CA VAL A 167 11.33 -32.33 9.73
C VAL A 167 11.97 -32.13 8.35
N MET A 168 12.80 -33.09 7.94
CA MET A 168 13.42 -33.12 6.62
C MET A 168 12.37 -33.33 5.53
N LYS A 169 12.46 -32.57 4.43
CA LYS A 169 11.52 -32.72 3.30
C LYS A 169 11.82 -34.06 2.57
N PRO A 170 10.85 -34.95 2.33
CA PRO A 170 11.11 -36.26 1.72
C PRO A 170 11.72 -36.16 0.30
N GLU A 171 11.35 -35.13 -0.48
CA GLU A 171 11.94 -34.85 -1.80
C GLU A 171 13.46 -34.57 -1.76
N TYR A 172 13.98 -34.15 -0.61
CA TYR A 172 15.40 -33.85 -0.43
C TYR A 172 16.25 -35.12 -0.29
N GLU A 173 15.67 -36.23 0.19
CA GLU A 173 16.38 -37.52 0.32
C GLU A 173 16.65 -38.16 -1.05
N GLU A 174 15.72 -38.01 -2.00
CA GLU A 174 15.89 -38.52 -3.37
C GLU A 174 16.82 -37.65 -4.24
N ALA A 175 16.85 -36.33 -3.98
CA ALA A 175 17.65 -35.38 -4.76
C ALA A 175 19.15 -35.38 -4.38
N LEU A 176 19.55 -36.14 -3.35
CA LEU A 176 20.91 -36.11 -2.82
C LEU A 176 21.73 -37.34 -3.17
N GLN A 177 22.21 -37.40 -4.42
CA GLN A 177 23.55 -37.96 -4.66
C GLN A 177 24.38 -37.35 -5.80
N GLU A 178 23.91 -36.38 -6.60
CA GLU A 178 24.72 -35.92 -7.75
C GLU A 178 24.91 -34.40 -7.94
N LYS A 179 24.05 -33.51 -7.41
CA LYS A 179 24.01 -32.11 -7.90
C LYS A 179 24.50 -30.98 -6.97
N LYS A 180 25.04 -31.30 -5.78
CA LYS A 180 25.10 -30.29 -4.70
C LYS A 180 26.28 -29.29 -4.70
N ALA A 181 27.34 -29.47 -5.49
CA ALA A 181 28.53 -28.61 -5.37
C ALA A 181 28.70 -27.57 -6.50
N LYS A 182 28.27 -27.86 -7.74
CA LYS A 182 28.49 -26.96 -8.90
C LYS A 182 27.39 -25.92 -9.13
N MET A 183 26.18 -26.16 -8.61
CA MET A 183 24.99 -25.38 -8.99
C MET A 183 24.74 -24.16 -8.09
N LYS A 184 25.27 -24.12 -6.86
CA LYS A 184 24.91 -23.09 -5.87
C LYS A 184 25.43 -21.68 -6.18
N ALA A 185 26.61 -21.56 -6.81
CA ALA A 185 27.21 -20.25 -7.14
C ALA A 185 26.65 -19.64 -8.44
N HIS A 186 26.41 -20.45 -9.48
CA HIS A 186 25.77 -19.98 -10.72
C HIS A 186 24.30 -19.61 -10.48
N PHE A 187 23.62 -20.35 -9.59
CA PHE A 187 22.23 -20.09 -9.24
C PHE A 187 22.04 -18.78 -8.48
N ILE A 188 22.96 -18.37 -7.60
CA ILE A 188 22.87 -17.06 -6.91
C ILE A 188 22.98 -15.91 -7.90
N THR A 189 23.93 -15.97 -8.85
CA THR A 189 24.07 -14.94 -9.89
C THR A 189 22.86 -14.91 -10.83
N PHE A 190 22.35 -16.09 -11.22
CA PHE A 190 21.12 -16.21 -12.00
C PHE A 190 19.91 -15.64 -11.24
N PHE A 191 19.79 -15.92 -9.95
CA PHE A 191 18.72 -15.44 -9.09
C PHE A 191 18.75 -13.93 -8.91
N ILE A 192 19.93 -13.33 -8.68
CA ILE A 192 20.08 -11.87 -8.62
C ILE A 192 19.71 -11.25 -9.98
N ASN A 193 20.20 -11.82 -11.08
CA ASN A 193 19.85 -11.34 -12.42
C ASN A 193 18.35 -11.49 -12.73
N PHE A 194 17.72 -12.56 -12.27
CA PHE A 194 16.28 -12.80 -12.42
C PHE A 194 15.45 -11.86 -11.56
N LEU A 195 15.84 -11.61 -10.31
CA LEU A 195 15.21 -10.59 -9.47
C LEU A 195 15.35 -9.21 -10.10
N CYS A 196 16.54 -8.83 -10.60
CA CYS A 196 16.74 -7.59 -11.35
C CYS A 196 15.85 -7.51 -12.59
N LEU A 197 15.65 -8.63 -13.30
CA LEU A 197 14.73 -8.70 -14.44
C LEU A 197 13.27 -8.50 -14.01
N GLN A 198 12.85 -9.06 -12.87
CA GLN A 198 11.49 -8.83 -12.34
C GLN A 198 11.28 -7.37 -11.91
N ILE A 199 12.28 -6.78 -11.27
CA ILE A 199 12.31 -5.34 -10.97
C ILE A 199 12.15 -4.56 -12.28
N PHE A 200 12.94 -4.87 -13.30
CA PHE A 200 12.83 -4.23 -14.60
C PHE A 200 11.43 -4.37 -15.22
N ILE A 201 10.79 -5.53 -15.11
CA ILE A 201 9.41 -5.75 -15.60
C ILE A 201 8.41 -4.85 -14.86
N THR A 202 8.49 -4.75 -13.53
CA THR A 202 7.60 -3.85 -12.77
C THR A 202 7.78 -2.38 -13.16
N PHE A 203 9.02 -1.92 -13.30
CA PHE A 203 9.31 -0.54 -13.73
C PHE A 203 8.89 -0.30 -15.18
N SER A 204 9.03 -1.31 -16.05
CA SER A 204 8.55 -1.26 -17.44
C SER A 204 7.02 -1.18 -17.51
N ALA A 205 6.29 -1.93 -16.68
CA ALA A 205 4.84 -1.85 -16.62
C ALA A 205 4.36 -0.47 -16.16
N VAL A 206 4.99 0.10 -15.13
CA VAL A 206 4.70 1.47 -14.66
C VAL A 206 5.01 2.50 -15.75
N PHE A 207 6.15 2.34 -16.45
CA PHE A 207 6.50 3.19 -17.57
C PHE A 207 5.49 3.08 -18.72
N GLY A 208 4.99 1.87 -19.01
CA GLY A 208 3.93 1.64 -19.98
C GLY A 208 2.64 2.39 -19.64
N VAL A 209 2.23 2.39 -18.37
CA VAL A 209 1.06 3.18 -17.91
C VAL A 209 1.33 4.69 -18.03
N ALA A 210 2.55 5.15 -17.76
CA ALA A 210 2.92 6.54 -17.95
C ALA A 210 2.83 6.95 -19.44
N VAL A 211 3.35 6.12 -20.34
CA VAL A 211 3.23 6.33 -21.79
C VAL A 211 1.76 6.34 -22.23
N TYR A 212 0.94 5.41 -21.73
CA TYR A 212 -0.51 5.42 -21.98
C TYR A 212 -1.15 6.77 -21.60
N ARG A 213 -0.82 7.33 -20.44
CA ARG A 213 -1.36 8.62 -20.01
C ARG A 213 -0.94 9.75 -20.93
N ILE A 214 0.32 9.76 -21.37
CA ILE A 214 0.83 10.78 -22.29
C ILE A 214 0.08 10.71 -23.64
N CYS A 215 -0.06 9.50 -24.20
CA CYS A 215 -0.79 9.28 -25.45
C CYS A 215 -2.28 9.65 -25.33
N MET A 216 -2.92 9.28 -24.22
CA MET A 216 -4.33 9.60 -24.02
C MET A 216 -4.54 11.09 -23.79
N LEU A 217 -3.64 11.77 -23.09
CA LEU A 217 -3.68 13.22 -22.89
C LEU A 217 -3.57 13.96 -24.22
N SER A 218 -2.65 13.56 -25.11
CA SER A 218 -2.51 14.19 -26.43
C SER A 218 -3.73 13.94 -27.31
N VAL A 219 -4.20 12.69 -27.40
CA VAL A 219 -5.36 12.31 -28.23
C VAL A 219 -6.66 12.96 -27.74
N TRP A 220 -6.94 12.92 -26.43
CA TRP A 220 -8.17 13.50 -25.90
C TRP A 220 -8.19 15.03 -25.96
N SER A 221 -7.03 15.67 -25.90
CA SER A 221 -6.93 17.13 -26.08
C SER A 221 -7.26 17.58 -27.50
N MET A 222 -7.20 16.67 -28.49
CA MET A 222 -7.62 16.93 -29.88
C MET A 222 -9.14 16.84 -30.09
N ASN A 223 -9.90 16.34 -29.11
CA ASN A 223 -11.34 16.18 -29.24
C ASN A 223 -12.01 17.56 -29.47
N PRO A 224 -12.86 17.75 -30.51
CA PRO A 224 -13.44 19.05 -30.83
C PRO A 224 -14.37 19.61 -29.73
N ASP A 225 -14.93 18.76 -28.86
CA ASP A 225 -15.90 19.17 -27.85
C ASP A 225 -15.23 19.95 -26.69
N PRO A 226 -15.67 21.19 -26.39
CA PRO A 226 -15.03 22.03 -25.37
C PRO A 226 -15.22 21.47 -23.94
N GLU A 227 -16.33 20.80 -23.66
CA GLU A 227 -16.56 20.14 -22.36
C GLU A 227 -15.65 18.92 -22.17
N ALA A 228 -15.41 18.16 -23.24
CA ALA A 228 -14.47 17.06 -23.23
C ALA A 228 -13.05 17.57 -22.98
N LYS A 229 -12.64 18.67 -23.64
CA LYS A 229 -11.34 19.34 -23.44
C LYS A 229 -11.13 19.80 -21.99
N ALA A 230 -12.15 20.37 -21.35
CA ALA A 230 -12.06 20.85 -19.97
C ALA A 230 -11.86 19.71 -18.96
N SER A 231 -12.41 18.52 -19.25
CA SER A 231 -12.40 17.37 -18.34
C SER A 231 -11.28 16.36 -18.63
N VAL A 232 -10.48 16.54 -19.69
CA VAL A 232 -9.46 15.56 -20.13
C VAL A 232 -8.53 15.15 -19.00
N ARG A 233 -8.03 16.12 -18.22
CA ARG A 233 -7.07 15.83 -17.15
C ARG A 233 -7.63 14.86 -16.12
N MET A 234 -8.84 15.13 -15.62
CA MET A 234 -9.48 14.30 -14.61
C MET A 234 -9.80 12.90 -15.16
N THR A 235 -10.27 12.83 -16.41
CA THR A 235 -10.55 11.56 -17.10
C THR A 235 -9.29 10.72 -17.28
N VAL A 236 -8.21 11.28 -17.83
CA VAL A 236 -6.94 10.57 -18.07
C VAL A 236 -6.28 10.12 -16.76
N THR A 237 -6.32 10.94 -15.72
CA THR A 237 -5.83 10.55 -14.39
C THR A 237 -6.65 9.39 -13.83
N THR A 238 -7.99 9.45 -13.91
CA THR A 238 -8.87 8.41 -13.36
C THR A 238 -8.75 7.09 -14.13
N THR A 239 -8.78 7.12 -15.47
CA THR A 239 -8.58 5.90 -16.30
C THR A 239 -7.18 5.33 -16.10
N GLY A 240 -6.16 6.19 -15.97
CA GLY A 240 -4.80 5.78 -15.67
C GLY A 240 -4.63 5.14 -14.30
N ILE A 241 -5.42 5.52 -13.29
CA ILE A 241 -5.42 4.87 -11.96
C ILE A 241 -6.10 3.49 -12.06
N ILE A 242 -7.24 3.38 -12.76
CA ILE A 242 -7.96 2.11 -12.94
C ILE A 242 -7.10 1.09 -13.70
N LEU A 243 -6.45 1.50 -14.80
CA LEU A 243 -5.56 0.61 -15.54
C LEU A 243 -4.38 0.15 -14.70
N ASN A 244 -3.77 1.06 -13.93
CA ASN A 244 -2.69 0.70 -13.02
C ASN A 244 -3.16 -0.33 -11.98
N MET A 245 -4.36 -0.14 -11.40
CA MET A 245 -4.95 -1.11 -10.48
C MET A 245 -5.12 -2.49 -11.13
N LEU A 246 -5.65 -2.57 -12.35
CA LEU A 246 -5.81 -3.84 -13.08
C LEU A 246 -4.47 -4.52 -13.37
N VAL A 247 -3.47 -3.76 -13.80
CA VAL A 247 -2.11 -4.28 -14.05
C VAL A 247 -1.50 -4.83 -12.77
N VAL A 248 -1.63 -4.11 -11.65
CA VAL A 248 -1.13 -4.58 -10.35
C VAL A 248 -1.79 -5.90 -9.96
N LEU A 249 -3.13 -6.01 -10.07
CA LEU A 249 -3.86 -7.24 -9.72
C LEU A 249 -3.40 -8.45 -10.55
N VAL A 250 -3.23 -8.29 -11.88
CA VAL A 250 -2.78 -9.38 -12.75
C VAL A 250 -1.34 -9.79 -12.44
N LEU A 251 -0.44 -8.81 -12.26
CA LEU A 251 0.97 -9.08 -11.99
C LEU A 251 1.20 -9.71 -10.61
N GLU A 252 0.37 -9.40 -9.61
CA GLU A 252 0.47 -10.03 -8.28
C GLU A 252 0.28 -11.55 -8.34
N GLU A 253 -0.66 -12.04 -9.15
CA GLU A 253 -0.88 -13.49 -9.35
C GLU A 253 0.30 -14.14 -10.10
N VAL A 254 0.77 -13.49 -11.17
CA VAL A 254 1.93 -13.97 -11.94
C VAL A 254 3.18 -14.05 -11.05
N TYR A 255 3.41 -13.05 -10.19
CA TYR A 255 4.53 -13.06 -9.25
C TYR A 255 4.39 -14.11 -8.16
N GLY A 256 3.17 -14.42 -7.72
CA GLY A 256 2.91 -15.54 -6.82
C GLY A 256 3.37 -16.87 -7.44
N ALA A 257 2.95 -17.15 -8.67
CA ALA A 257 3.35 -18.36 -9.39
C ALA A 257 4.87 -18.43 -9.64
N ILE A 258 5.50 -17.30 -10.02
CA ILE A 258 6.95 -17.22 -10.21
C ILE A 258 7.70 -17.49 -8.89
N ALA A 259 7.22 -17.00 -7.75
CA ALA A 259 7.87 -17.19 -6.46
C ALA A 259 7.87 -18.67 -6.02
N VAL A 260 6.77 -19.40 -6.27
CA VAL A 260 6.68 -20.84 -6.03
C VAL A 260 7.68 -21.58 -6.91
N TRP A 261 7.61 -21.36 -8.23
CA TRP A 261 8.51 -21.98 -9.20
C TRP A 261 9.99 -21.74 -8.87
N LEU A 262 10.34 -20.52 -8.49
CA LEU A 262 11.72 -20.16 -8.12
C LEU A 262 12.18 -20.84 -6.83
N THR A 263 11.28 -21.10 -5.89
CA THR A 263 11.61 -21.75 -4.62
C THR A 263 11.71 -23.27 -4.77
N GLU A 264 10.90 -23.88 -5.64
CA GLU A 264 11.05 -25.28 -6.03
C GLU A 264 12.41 -25.55 -6.68
N LEU A 265 12.90 -24.63 -7.51
CA LEU A 265 14.22 -24.73 -8.13
C LEU A 265 15.38 -24.65 -7.13
N GLU A 266 15.20 -24.03 -5.96
CA GLU A 266 16.26 -23.90 -4.95
C GLU A 266 16.50 -25.17 -4.13
N LEU A 267 15.55 -26.12 -4.15
CA LEU A 267 15.59 -27.37 -3.39
C LEU A 267 16.06 -27.16 -1.93
N PRO A 268 15.31 -26.38 -1.11
CA PRO A 268 15.63 -26.20 0.31
C PRO A 268 15.57 -27.51 1.08
N LYS A 269 16.28 -27.58 2.21
CA LYS A 269 16.49 -28.84 2.94
C LYS A 269 15.28 -29.23 3.79
N THR A 270 14.63 -28.25 4.40
CA THR A 270 13.52 -28.40 5.35
C THR A 270 12.28 -27.69 4.83
N THR A 271 11.11 -28.09 5.33
CA THR A 271 9.83 -27.43 5.01
C THR A 271 9.77 -26.00 5.53
N GLU A 272 10.30 -25.74 6.72
CA GLU A 272 10.41 -24.39 7.29
C GLU A 272 11.27 -23.48 6.41
N GLU A 273 12.45 -23.95 5.98
CA GLU A 273 13.31 -23.18 5.08
C GLU A 273 12.64 -22.91 3.72
N PHE A 274 11.83 -23.85 3.23
CA PHE A 274 11.03 -23.65 2.02
C PHE A 274 10.00 -22.53 2.22
N GLU A 275 9.23 -22.58 3.31
CA GLU A 275 8.20 -21.59 3.61
C GLU A 275 8.80 -20.20 3.83
N GLU A 276 9.88 -20.07 4.61
CA GLU A 276 10.53 -18.77 4.85
C GLU A 276 11.05 -18.13 3.56
N ARG A 277 11.70 -18.92 2.69
CA ARG A 277 12.22 -18.44 1.40
C ARG A 277 11.09 -18.06 0.44
N LEU A 278 10.01 -18.85 0.42
CA LEU A 278 8.84 -18.57 -0.39
C LEU A 278 8.17 -17.27 0.06
N ILE A 279 7.95 -17.11 1.37
CA ILE A 279 7.37 -15.91 1.97
C ILE A 279 8.20 -14.69 1.61
N PHE A 280 9.53 -14.74 1.82
CA PHE A 280 10.41 -13.61 1.54
C PHE A 280 10.37 -13.18 0.06
N LYS A 281 10.48 -14.12 -0.87
CA LYS A 281 10.48 -13.82 -2.32
C LYS A 281 9.11 -13.32 -2.79
N SER A 282 8.04 -14.01 -2.40
CA SER A 282 6.68 -13.64 -2.77
C SER A 282 6.32 -12.26 -2.23
N PHE A 283 6.67 -11.99 -0.96
CA PHE A 283 6.50 -10.67 -0.36
C PHE A 283 7.29 -9.60 -1.11
N PHE A 284 8.58 -9.82 -1.42
CA PHE A 284 9.40 -8.83 -2.11
C PHE A 284 8.84 -8.49 -3.49
N LEU A 285 8.48 -9.49 -4.30
CA LEU A 285 7.93 -9.27 -5.64
C LEU A 285 6.57 -8.58 -5.60
N LYS A 286 5.65 -9.04 -4.75
CA LYS A 286 4.31 -8.45 -4.63
C LYS A 286 4.36 -7.03 -4.06
N SER A 287 5.17 -6.78 -3.03
CA SER A 287 5.32 -5.44 -2.45
C SER A 287 5.94 -4.45 -3.43
N MET A 288 6.95 -4.86 -4.22
CA MET A 288 7.49 -3.99 -5.27
C MET A 288 6.46 -3.64 -6.33
N ASN A 289 5.68 -4.61 -6.79
CA ASN A 289 4.60 -4.37 -7.75
C ASN A 289 3.51 -3.44 -7.18
N ALA A 290 3.10 -3.67 -5.94
CA ALA A 290 2.07 -2.88 -5.27
C ALA A 290 2.53 -1.43 -5.01
N PHE A 291 3.79 -1.22 -4.61
CA PHE A 291 4.30 0.10 -4.25
C PHE A 291 4.90 0.87 -5.43
N ALA A 292 5.42 0.22 -6.47
CA ALA A 292 6.12 0.90 -7.58
C ALA A 292 5.30 2.01 -8.26
N PRO A 293 4.00 1.83 -8.58
CA PRO A 293 3.19 2.91 -9.14
C PRO A 293 3.06 4.12 -8.21
N ILE A 294 3.03 3.89 -6.90
CA ILE A 294 2.92 4.95 -5.89
C ILE A 294 4.26 5.68 -5.74
N PHE A 295 5.37 4.94 -5.72
CA PHE A 295 6.73 5.51 -5.74
C PHE A 295 6.96 6.38 -6.98
N TYR A 296 6.47 5.94 -8.15
CA TYR A 296 6.55 6.72 -9.39
C TYR A 296 5.84 8.07 -9.26
N VAL A 297 4.58 8.07 -8.82
CA VAL A 297 3.78 9.31 -8.66
C VAL A 297 4.36 10.21 -7.55
N ALA A 298 4.87 9.63 -6.47
CA ALA A 298 5.45 10.40 -5.36
C ALA A 298 6.75 11.12 -5.74
N PHE A 299 7.68 10.42 -6.40
CA PHE A 299 9.07 10.89 -6.52
C PHE A 299 9.53 11.20 -7.93
N PHE A 300 8.98 10.55 -8.95
CA PHE A 300 9.49 10.67 -10.33
C PHE A 300 8.60 11.55 -11.21
N LYS A 301 7.28 11.51 -11.01
CA LYS A 301 6.32 12.29 -11.80
C LYS A 301 6.58 13.80 -11.68
N GLY A 302 6.64 14.50 -12.81
CA GLY A 302 6.83 15.95 -12.90
C GLY A 302 8.22 16.49 -12.51
N ARG A 303 9.20 15.66 -12.17
CA ARG A 303 10.56 16.11 -11.80
C ARG A 303 11.50 16.28 -12.97
N PHE A 304 11.34 15.45 -13.99
CA PHE A 304 12.22 15.39 -15.15
C PHE A 304 11.55 15.96 -16.41
N ALA A 305 10.53 16.80 -16.26
CA ALA A 305 9.81 17.38 -17.39
C ALA A 305 10.65 18.42 -18.16
N GLY A 306 11.59 19.08 -17.49
CA GLY A 306 12.39 20.15 -18.07
C GLY A 306 11.74 21.52 -17.86
N ARG A 307 11.82 22.40 -18.86
CA ARG A 307 11.23 23.75 -18.81
C ARG A 307 10.53 24.08 -20.12
N PRO A 308 9.60 25.07 -20.14
CA PRO A 308 9.17 25.66 -21.38
C PRO A 308 10.38 26.11 -22.23
N GLY A 309 10.38 25.67 -23.49
CA GLY A 309 11.46 25.89 -24.44
C GLY A 309 12.46 24.73 -24.60
N ASP A 310 12.58 23.85 -23.61
CA ASP A 310 13.47 22.69 -23.62
C ASP A 310 12.90 21.59 -22.72
N TYR A 311 11.89 20.89 -23.25
CA TYR A 311 11.25 19.77 -22.58
C TYR A 311 11.99 18.46 -22.85
N VAL A 312 11.89 17.52 -21.91
CA VAL A 312 12.41 16.16 -22.12
C VAL A 312 11.34 15.34 -22.84
N TYR A 313 11.69 14.88 -24.04
CA TYR A 313 10.84 14.04 -24.88
C TYR A 313 11.19 12.56 -24.71
N VAL A 314 10.16 11.73 -24.54
CA VAL A 314 10.23 10.28 -24.57
C VAL A 314 10.03 9.82 -26.00
N PHE A 315 10.94 8.97 -26.49
CA PHE A 315 10.95 8.48 -27.88
C PHE A 315 10.96 9.58 -28.96
N GLY A 316 11.36 10.81 -28.61
CA GLY A 316 11.49 11.95 -29.54
C GLY A 316 10.21 12.78 -29.73
N ASP A 317 9.03 12.18 -29.60
CA ASP A 317 7.76 12.83 -29.99
C ASP A 317 6.83 13.17 -28.82
N TYR A 318 7.01 12.56 -27.64
CA TYR A 318 6.06 12.67 -26.53
C TYR A 318 6.68 13.36 -25.32
N ARG A 319 6.13 14.51 -24.92
CA ARG A 319 6.55 15.26 -23.71
C ARG A 319 6.28 14.47 -22.43
N MET A 320 7.23 14.50 -21.50
CA MET A 320 7.08 13.90 -20.16
C MET A 320 5.93 14.52 -19.35
N GLU A 321 5.25 13.70 -18.54
CA GLU A 321 4.09 14.12 -17.75
C GLU A 321 4.45 15.09 -16.62
N GLU A 322 3.64 16.15 -16.46
CA GLU A 322 3.77 17.18 -15.42
C GLU A 322 2.71 17.05 -14.32
N CYS A 323 3.08 17.42 -13.09
CA CYS A 323 2.14 17.55 -11.98
C CYS A 323 1.25 18.80 -12.14
N ALA A 324 0.12 18.80 -11.44
CA ALA A 324 -0.65 20.04 -11.27
C ALA A 324 0.14 21.06 -10.42
N PRO A 325 -0.13 22.38 -10.52
CA PRO A 325 0.52 23.36 -9.67
C PRO A 325 0.42 23.10 -8.16
N PRO A 326 -0.72 22.63 -7.60
CA PRO A 326 -0.75 22.29 -6.18
C PRO A 326 0.07 21.03 -5.83
N GLY A 327 0.53 20.27 -6.83
CA GLY A 327 1.38 19.09 -6.69
C GLY A 327 0.73 17.80 -7.20
N CYS A 328 1.45 16.69 -7.06
CA CYS A 328 0.98 15.33 -7.38
C CYS A 328 0.38 14.59 -6.15
N LEU A 329 0.31 15.25 -5.00
CA LEU A 329 -0.06 14.61 -3.73
C LEU A 329 -1.50 14.08 -3.74
N ILE A 330 -2.46 14.80 -4.32
CA ILE A 330 -3.86 14.34 -4.42
C ILE A 330 -3.97 13.10 -5.30
N GLU A 331 -3.26 13.08 -6.45
CA GLU A 331 -3.30 11.92 -7.33
C GLU A 331 -2.80 10.68 -6.61
N LEU A 332 -1.75 10.83 -5.79
CA LEU A 332 -1.24 9.78 -4.92
C LEU A 332 -2.28 9.36 -3.86
N CYS A 333 -2.99 10.30 -3.23
CA CYS A 333 -4.06 9.99 -2.27
C CYS A 333 -5.19 9.18 -2.92
N ILE A 334 -5.64 9.58 -4.11
CA ILE A 334 -6.70 8.88 -4.85
C ILE A 334 -6.22 7.48 -5.22
N GLN A 335 -4.99 7.35 -5.71
CA GLN A 335 -4.41 6.06 -6.06
C GLN A 335 -4.27 5.13 -4.85
N LEU A 336 -3.78 5.63 -3.71
CA LEU A 336 -3.72 4.88 -2.45
C LEU A 336 -5.12 4.45 -1.99
N SER A 337 -6.09 5.36 -2.03
CA SER A 337 -7.47 5.07 -1.63
C SER A 337 -8.09 4.00 -2.54
N MET A 338 -7.89 4.10 -3.85
CA MET A 338 -8.37 3.12 -4.82
C MET A 338 -7.70 1.76 -4.65
N ILE A 339 -6.40 1.70 -4.34
CA ILE A 339 -5.71 0.42 -4.11
C ILE A 339 -6.15 -0.19 -2.77
N MET A 340 -6.19 0.59 -1.68
CA MET A 340 -6.56 0.10 -0.34
C MET A 340 -8.03 -0.30 -0.23
N LEU A 341 -8.96 0.46 -0.84
CA LEU A 341 -10.38 0.13 -0.85
C LEU A 341 -10.71 -0.86 -1.96
N GLY A 342 -10.15 -0.66 -3.15
CA GLY A 342 -10.46 -1.46 -4.32
C GLY A 342 -9.93 -2.88 -4.22
N LYS A 343 -8.72 -3.11 -3.68
CA LYS A 343 -8.20 -4.46 -3.48
C LYS A 343 -9.08 -5.23 -2.48
N GLN A 344 -9.36 -4.65 -1.31
CA GLN A 344 -10.18 -5.29 -0.26
C GLN A 344 -11.64 -5.53 -0.72
N LEU A 345 -12.27 -4.54 -1.37
CA LEU A 345 -13.67 -4.66 -1.78
C LEU A 345 -13.84 -5.60 -2.98
N ILE A 346 -12.90 -5.60 -3.92
CA ILE A 346 -13.00 -6.42 -5.14
C ILE A 346 -12.51 -7.85 -4.87
N GLN A 347 -11.37 -8.06 -4.21
CA GLN A 347 -10.89 -9.42 -3.95
C GLN A 347 -11.75 -10.14 -2.91
N ASN A 348 -12.04 -9.55 -1.75
CA ASN A 348 -12.69 -10.30 -0.66
C ASN A 348 -14.19 -10.52 -0.93
N ASN A 349 -14.92 -9.49 -1.39
CA ASN A 349 -16.37 -9.68 -1.63
C ASN A 349 -16.68 -10.32 -3.00
N VAL A 350 -15.92 -10.00 -4.06
CA VAL A 350 -16.26 -10.46 -5.42
C VAL A 350 -15.54 -11.77 -5.79
N PHE A 351 -14.23 -11.87 -5.59
CA PHE A 351 -13.50 -13.08 -5.96
C PHE A 351 -13.69 -14.22 -4.96
N GLU A 352 -13.62 -13.92 -3.67
CA GLU A 352 -13.69 -14.96 -2.65
C GLU A 352 -15.13 -15.39 -2.36
N ILE A 353 -16.04 -14.46 -2.08
CA ILE A 353 -17.43 -14.82 -1.75
C ILE A 353 -18.29 -15.02 -3.01
N LEU A 354 -18.31 -14.06 -3.95
CA LEU A 354 -19.27 -14.09 -5.05
C LEU A 354 -18.91 -15.14 -6.12
N LEU A 355 -17.66 -15.17 -6.57
CA LEU A 355 -17.21 -16.08 -7.64
C LEU A 355 -17.12 -17.53 -7.18
N LYS A 356 -16.54 -17.83 -6.00
CA LYS A 356 -16.51 -19.22 -5.48
C LYS A 356 -17.91 -19.74 -5.18
N LYS A 357 -18.78 -18.93 -4.57
CA LYS A 357 -20.17 -19.35 -4.28
C LYS A 357 -21.00 -19.52 -5.55
N MET A 358 -20.80 -18.66 -6.56
CA MET A 358 -21.43 -18.82 -7.87
C MET A 358 -20.91 -20.08 -8.58
N TYR A 359 -19.60 -20.31 -8.59
CA TYR A 359 -19.00 -21.53 -9.17
C TYR A 359 -19.52 -22.80 -8.47
N ARG A 360 -19.56 -22.80 -7.13
CA ARG A 360 -20.11 -23.89 -6.33
C ARG A 360 -21.61 -24.10 -6.59
N THR A 361 -22.39 -23.03 -6.69
CA THR A 361 -23.83 -23.12 -7.01
C THR A 361 -24.03 -23.69 -8.42
N ILE A 362 -23.21 -23.29 -9.39
CA ILE A 362 -23.22 -23.85 -10.76
C ILE A 362 -22.82 -25.32 -10.75
N GLN A 363 -21.82 -25.71 -9.96
CA GLN A 363 -21.37 -27.10 -9.84
C GLN A 363 -22.39 -27.98 -9.13
N GLU A 364 -23.05 -27.47 -8.09
CA GLU A 364 -24.16 -28.12 -7.40
C GLU A 364 -25.39 -28.26 -8.31
N GLN A 365 -25.71 -27.25 -9.13
CA GLN A 365 -26.77 -27.33 -10.14
C GLN A 365 -26.43 -28.34 -11.25
N LYS A 366 -25.20 -28.35 -11.76
CA LYS A 366 -24.74 -29.36 -12.72
C LYS A 366 -24.74 -30.77 -12.13
N GLY A 367 -24.37 -30.92 -10.86
CA GLY A 367 -24.42 -32.20 -10.14
C GLY A 367 -25.85 -32.68 -9.88
N LYS A 368 -26.77 -31.77 -9.57
CA LYS A 368 -28.21 -32.08 -9.46
C LYS A 368 -28.82 -32.44 -10.81
N ASN A 369 -28.48 -31.75 -11.89
CA ASN A 369 -28.98 -32.08 -13.23
C ASN A 369 -28.46 -33.45 -13.71
N ARG A 370 -27.17 -33.77 -13.48
CA ARG A 370 -26.63 -35.12 -13.77
C ARG A 370 -27.28 -36.19 -12.90
N GLY A 371 -27.44 -35.92 -11.61
CA GLY A 371 -28.15 -36.83 -10.70
C GLY A 371 -29.63 -37.01 -11.03
N ALA A 372 -30.28 -36.02 -11.64
CA ALA A 372 -31.66 -36.12 -12.13
C ALA A 372 -31.77 -36.89 -13.46
N GLU A 373 -30.73 -36.86 -14.30
CA GLU A 373 -30.64 -37.70 -15.52
C GLU A 373 -30.35 -39.18 -15.17
N ASP A 374 -29.59 -39.45 -14.10
CA ASP A 374 -29.31 -40.81 -13.61
C ASP A 374 -30.46 -41.39 -12.74
N GLU A 375 -31.33 -40.53 -12.18
CA GLU A 375 -32.49 -40.88 -11.34
C GLU A 375 -33.61 -41.64 -12.07
N ASP A 376 -33.60 -41.65 -13.41
CA ASP A 376 -34.53 -42.47 -14.20
C ASP A 376 -34.22 -43.97 -14.15
N SER A 377 -33.12 -44.39 -13.49
CA SER A 377 -32.66 -45.79 -13.55
C SER A 377 -32.52 -46.58 -12.25
N GLU A 378 -32.50 -46.00 -11.03
CA GLU A 378 -32.40 -46.82 -9.80
C GLU A 378 -33.00 -46.15 -8.54
N THR A 379 -33.90 -46.88 -7.88
CA THR A 379 -34.63 -46.47 -6.66
C THR A 379 -33.80 -46.77 -5.39
N GLU A 380 -32.60 -46.22 -5.26
CA GLU A 380 -31.85 -46.30 -3.99
C GLU A 380 -32.20 -45.14 -3.05
N GLU A 381 -32.62 -45.45 -1.82
CA GLU A 381 -32.76 -44.47 -0.73
C GLU A 381 -31.41 -43.75 -0.53
N LYS A 382 -31.31 -42.48 -0.95
CA LYS A 382 -30.15 -41.63 -0.71
C LYS A 382 -29.86 -41.57 0.79
N ARG A 383 -28.85 -42.33 1.24
CA ARG A 383 -28.35 -42.27 2.62
C ARG A 383 -28.04 -40.80 2.98
N PRO A 384 -28.36 -40.35 4.20
CA PRO A 384 -27.99 -39.02 4.63
C PRO A 384 -26.47 -38.88 4.55
N LYS A 385 -26.00 -37.82 3.86
CA LYS A 385 -24.56 -37.57 3.66
C LYS A 385 -23.83 -37.58 4.99
N GLN A 386 -22.79 -38.40 5.08
CA GLN A 386 -22.00 -38.54 6.30
C GLN A 386 -21.10 -37.31 6.48
N GLN A 387 -20.56 -37.10 7.69
CA GLN A 387 -19.78 -35.88 7.97
C GLN A 387 -18.56 -35.72 7.04
N PHE A 388 -17.85 -36.82 6.75
CA PHE A 388 -16.69 -36.76 5.86
C PHE A 388 -17.06 -36.35 4.43
N ASP A 389 -18.26 -36.71 3.92
CA ASP A 389 -18.74 -36.26 2.61
C ASP A 389 -18.94 -34.75 2.59
N LYS A 390 -19.44 -34.18 3.69
CA LYS A 390 -19.62 -32.74 3.84
C LYS A 390 -18.27 -32.03 3.88
N ASP A 391 -17.34 -32.54 4.69
CA ASP A 391 -16.01 -31.96 4.83
C ASP A 391 -15.20 -32.05 3.52
N PHE A 392 -15.35 -33.15 2.76
CA PHE A 392 -14.68 -33.29 1.46
C PHE A 392 -15.19 -32.29 0.41
N THR A 393 -16.40 -31.76 0.54
CA THR A 393 -16.88 -30.70 -0.38
C THR A 393 -16.30 -29.31 -0.11
N LEU A 394 -15.62 -29.12 1.03
CA LEU A 394 -14.97 -27.85 1.39
C LEU A 394 -13.63 -27.70 0.68
N GLU A 395 -13.10 -26.47 0.62
CA GLU A 395 -11.81 -26.18 -0.01
C GLU A 395 -10.63 -26.64 0.86
N PRO A 396 -9.53 -27.13 0.27
CA PRO A 396 -8.32 -27.46 1.03
C PRO A 396 -7.69 -26.18 1.61
N PHE A 397 -7.03 -26.34 2.76
CA PHE A 397 -6.29 -25.25 3.41
C PHE A 397 -4.91 -25.08 2.76
N GLU A 398 -4.60 -23.88 2.27
CA GLU A 398 -3.35 -23.53 1.56
C GLU A 398 -2.29 -22.88 2.46
N GLY A 399 -2.52 -22.80 3.77
CA GLY A 399 -1.67 -22.13 4.74
C GLY A 399 -2.21 -20.75 5.18
N VAL A 400 -1.54 -20.11 6.13
CA VAL A 400 -1.88 -18.76 6.66
C VAL A 400 -1.03 -17.65 5.99
N SER A 401 -0.06 -18.03 5.18
CA SER A 401 0.90 -17.11 4.57
C SER A 401 0.25 -16.07 3.63
N PRO A 402 -0.74 -16.42 2.78
CA PRO A 402 -1.48 -15.44 1.98
C PRO A 402 -2.20 -14.39 2.84
N GLU A 403 -2.81 -14.81 3.94
CA GLU A 403 -3.55 -13.94 4.87
C GLU A 403 -2.59 -12.94 5.55
N TYR A 404 -1.44 -13.41 6.06
CA TYR A 404 -0.41 -12.50 6.58
C TYR A 404 0.11 -11.53 5.52
N MET A 405 0.30 -12.00 4.28
CA MET A 405 0.84 -11.20 3.19
C MET A 405 -0.03 -9.99 2.88
N GLU A 406 -1.34 -10.19 2.83
CA GLU A 406 -2.31 -9.12 2.61
C GLU A 406 -2.23 -8.06 3.71
N MET A 407 -2.28 -8.50 4.97
CA MET A 407 -2.26 -7.60 6.13
C MET A 407 -0.93 -6.83 6.25
N ILE A 408 0.20 -7.46 5.89
CA ILE A 408 1.51 -6.82 5.96
C ILE A 408 1.73 -5.83 4.81
N ILE A 409 1.19 -6.10 3.62
CA ILE A 409 1.17 -5.11 2.52
C ILE A 409 0.30 -3.91 2.92
N GLN A 410 -0.86 -4.14 3.55
CA GLN A 410 -1.71 -3.08 4.09
C GLN A 410 -1.00 -2.24 5.16
N TYR A 411 -0.27 -2.88 6.09
CA TYR A 411 0.61 -2.19 7.05
C TYR A 411 1.65 -1.32 6.34
N GLY A 412 2.20 -1.82 5.21
CA GLY A 412 3.08 -1.05 4.33
C GLY A 412 2.42 0.23 3.80
N PHE A 413 1.19 0.16 3.27
CA PHE A 413 0.46 1.36 2.82
C PHE A 413 0.22 2.36 3.95
N VAL A 414 -0.16 1.87 5.13
CA VAL A 414 -0.45 2.70 6.31
C VAL A 414 0.80 3.38 6.87
N THR A 415 1.98 2.79 6.74
CA THR A 415 3.21 3.34 7.33
C THR A 415 4.08 4.11 6.33
N LEU A 416 4.21 3.64 5.09
CA LEU A 416 5.11 4.23 4.08
C LEU A 416 4.62 5.57 3.52
N PHE A 417 3.29 5.74 3.38
CA PHE A 417 2.70 6.87 2.67
C PHE A 417 1.80 7.74 3.54
N VAL A 418 1.89 7.61 4.86
CA VAL A 418 0.99 8.30 5.79
C VAL A 418 1.14 9.82 5.79
N ALA A 419 2.34 10.31 5.46
CA ALA A 419 2.59 11.75 5.29
C ALA A 419 1.76 12.38 4.17
N SER A 420 1.33 11.58 3.19
CA SER A 420 0.47 12.03 2.09
C SER A 420 -1.01 11.83 2.38
N PHE A 421 -1.38 10.81 3.16
CA PHE A 421 -2.77 10.42 3.36
C PHE A 421 -3.06 10.09 4.84
N PRO A 422 -3.47 11.09 5.65
CA PRO A 422 -3.69 10.90 7.09
C PRO A 422 -4.88 9.99 7.43
N LEU A 423 -5.83 9.79 6.51
CA LEU A 423 -6.98 8.91 6.70
C LEU A 423 -6.67 7.42 6.44
N ALA A 424 -5.45 7.08 6.01
CA ALA A 424 -5.06 5.69 5.73
C ALA A 424 -5.32 4.73 6.91
N PRO A 425 -4.97 5.08 8.17
CA PRO A 425 -5.24 4.19 9.30
C PRO A 425 -6.73 3.97 9.56
N ALA A 426 -7.58 4.97 9.30
CA ALA A 426 -9.02 4.84 9.48
C ALA A 426 -9.63 3.85 8.48
N PHE A 427 -9.19 3.89 7.22
CA PHE A 427 -9.59 2.90 6.22
C PHE A 427 -9.03 1.51 6.53
N ALA A 428 -7.78 1.42 6.99
CA ALA A 428 -7.21 0.15 7.41
C ALA A 428 -7.97 -0.45 8.61
N LEU A 429 -8.37 0.36 9.58
CA LEU A 429 -9.16 -0.07 10.73
C LEU A 429 -10.53 -0.62 10.29
N LEU A 430 -11.23 0.08 9.39
CA LEU A 430 -12.51 -0.38 8.86
C LEU A 430 -12.35 -1.71 8.13
N ASN A 431 -11.32 -1.84 7.28
CA ASN A 431 -11.01 -3.07 6.59
C ASN A 431 -10.73 -4.20 7.61
N ASN A 432 -9.85 -3.99 8.58
CA ASN A 432 -9.49 -5.04 9.54
C ASN A 432 -10.66 -5.51 10.41
N VAL A 433 -11.60 -4.62 10.77
CA VAL A 433 -12.79 -5.01 11.54
C VAL A 433 -13.68 -5.95 10.74
N ILE A 434 -13.83 -5.70 9.44
CA ILE A 434 -14.57 -6.57 8.52
C ILE A 434 -13.76 -7.86 8.30
N GLU A 435 -12.46 -7.74 8.05
CA GLU A 435 -11.55 -8.82 7.73
C GLU A 435 -11.48 -9.89 8.80
N ILE A 436 -11.32 -9.50 10.07
CA ILE A 436 -11.30 -10.42 11.21
C ILE A 436 -12.49 -11.39 11.16
N ARG A 437 -13.66 -10.90 10.72
CA ARG A 437 -14.90 -11.68 10.66
C ARG A 437 -15.01 -12.47 9.37
N LEU A 438 -14.57 -11.90 8.24
CA LEU A 438 -14.49 -12.62 6.97
C LEU A 438 -13.57 -13.82 7.08
N ASP A 439 -12.36 -13.64 7.61
CA ASP A 439 -11.42 -14.72 7.89
C ASP A 439 -12.02 -15.73 8.85
N ALA A 440 -12.61 -15.29 9.96
CA ALA A 440 -13.27 -16.19 10.90
C ALA A 440 -14.36 -17.05 10.23
N ALA A 441 -15.18 -16.44 9.38
CA ALA A 441 -16.23 -17.14 8.62
C ALA A 441 -15.63 -18.11 7.60
N LYS A 442 -14.57 -17.72 6.89
CA LYS A 442 -13.83 -18.59 5.96
C LYS A 442 -13.27 -19.82 6.67
N PHE A 443 -12.58 -19.61 7.80
CA PHE A 443 -12.00 -20.68 8.62
C PHE A 443 -13.03 -21.65 9.21
N VAL A 444 -14.22 -21.14 9.54
CA VAL A 444 -15.28 -21.95 10.15
C VAL A 444 -16.18 -22.61 9.10
N THR A 445 -16.45 -21.99 7.94
CA THR A 445 -17.53 -22.44 7.05
C THR A 445 -17.10 -22.89 5.64
N GLU A 446 -15.94 -22.43 5.15
CA GLU A 446 -15.56 -22.61 3.74
C GLU A 446 -14.39 -23.57 3.55
N ILE A 447 -13.44 -23.58 4.48
CA ILE A 447 -12.25 -24.42 4.41
C ILE A 447 -12.41 -25.72 5.19
N ARG A 448 -11.70 -26.75 4.72
CA ARG A 448 -11.46 -27.97 5.49
C ARG A 448 -10.64 -27.65 6.72
N ARG A 449 -10.90 -28.39 7.81
CA ARG A 449 -10.15 -28.23 9.06
C ARG A 449 -8.66 -28.44 8.81
N PRO A 450 -7.80 -27.45 9.15
CA PRO A 450 -6.36 -27.58 9.03
C PRO A 450 -5.78 -28.43 10.16
N ASP A 451 -4.62 -29.01 9.91
CA ASP A 451 -3.85 -29.70 10.93
C ASP A 451 -3.31 -28.68 11.96
N ALA A 452 -3.43 -29.02 13.24
CA ALA A 452 -2.98 -28.15 14.32
C ALA A 452 -1.45 -28.17 14.42
N VAL A 453 -0.80 -27.18 13.83
CA VAL A 453 0.65 -26.98 13.90
C VAL A 453 1.01 -26.10 15.10
N ARG A 454 1.95 -26.58 15.93
CA ARG A 454 2.50 -25.80 17.04
C ARG A 454 3.59 -24.88 16.51
N CYS A 455 3.50 -23.59 16.82
CA CYS A 455 4.55 -22.63 16.47
C CYS A 455 4.75 -21.60 17.59
N LYS A 456 6.00 -21.15 17.77
CA LYS A 456 6.42 -20.28 18.88
C LYS A 456 6.28 -18.78 18.58
N ASP A 457 6.26 -18.42 17.29
CA ASP A 457 6.23 -17.04 16.81
C ASP A 457 5.59 -16.97 15.42
N ILE A 458 5.46 -15.73 14.90
CA ILE A 458 4.98 -15.46 13.54
C ILE A 458 6.10 -15.63 12.49
N GLY A 459 7.29 -16.10 12.87
CA GLY A 459 8.43 -16.31 11.99
C GLY A 459 8.95 -15.05 11.29
N ILE A 460 9.30 -15.21 10.01
CA ILE A 460 9.93 -14.18 9.16
C ILE A 460 9.14 -12.87 9.05
N TRP A 461 7.81 -12.92 9.27
CA TRP A 461 6.92 -11.77 9.17
C TRP A 461 7.30 -10.64 10.14
N TYR A 462 7.82 -10.96 11.34
CA TYR A 462 8.31 -9.94 12.27
C TYR A 462 9.50 -9.16 11.70
N ASN A 463 10.43 -9.85 11.03
CA ASN A 463 11.59 -9.23 10.40
C ASN A 463 11.18 -8.33 9.23
N ILE A 464 10.20 -8.77 8.43
CA ILE A 464 9.60 -7.99 7.34
C ILE A 464 8.96 -6.71 7.89
N LEU A 465 8.11 -6.81 8.92
CA LEU A 465 7.48 -5.66 9.56
C LEU A 465 8.50 -4.65 10.13
N CYS A 466 9.59 -5.14 10.72
CA CYS A 466 10.71 -4.32 11.18
C CYS A 466 11.41 -3.60 10.02
N GLY A 467 11.63 -4.29 8.90
CA GLY A 467 12.18 -3.73 7.66
C GLY A 467 11.31 -2.61 7.10
N ILE A 468 10.00 -2.86 6.92
CA ILE A 468 9.02 -1.87 6.44
C ILE A 468 9.01 -0.64 7.36
N SER A 469 8.99 -0.84 8.68
CA SER A 469 8.92 0.25 9.66
C SER A 469 10.16 1.12 9.71
N LYS A 470 11.32 0.61 9.31
CA LYS A 470 12.55 1.41 9.16
C LYS A 470 12.57 2.15 7.83
N PHE A 471 12.11 1.48 6.77
CA PHE A 471 12.02 2.07 5.43
C PHE A 471 11.00 3.21 5.38
N SER A 472 9.88 3.09 6.11
CA SER A 472 8.84 4.12 6.20
C SER A 472 9.31 5.45 6.75
N VAL A 473 10.26 5.46 7.68
CA VAL A 473 10.87 6.71 8.18
C VAL A 473 11.55 7.47 7.05
N ILE A 474 12.27 6.76 6.18
CA ILE A 474 12.96 7.35 5.02
C ILE A 474 11.91 7.83 4.02
N THR A 475 10.96 6.97 3.64
CA THR A 475 9.91 7.32 2.66
C THR A 475 9.12 8.55 3.09
N ASN A 476 8.63 8.61 4.33
CA ASN A 476 7.87 9.76 4.83
C ASN A 476 8.70 11.05 4.84
N ALA A 477 10.00 10.99 5.17
CA ALA A 477 10.89 12.15 5.09
C ALA A 477 10.97 12.71 3.67
N PHE A 478 11.15 11.83 2.68
CA PHE A 478 11.20 12.20 1.28
C PHE A 478 9.85 12.70 0.75
N VAL A 479 8.72 12.10 1.16
CA VAL A 479 7.38 12.57 0.77
C VAL A 479 7.13 14.00 1.27
N ILE A 480 7.45 14.29 2.54
CA ILE A 480 7.26 15.62 3.13
C ILE A 480 8.20 16.65 2.48
N SER A 481 9.44 16.26 2.23
CA SER A 481 10.45 17.19 1.71
C SER A 481 10.29 17.48 0.22
N PHE A 482 10.12 16.42 -0.59
CA PHE A 482 10.07 16.55 -2.03
C PHE A 482 8.63 16.74 -2.51
N THR A 483 7.72 15.83 -2.19
CA THR A 483 6.37 15.76 -2.78
C THR A 483 5.42 16.82 -2.23
N SER A 484 5.52 17.14 -0.94
CA SER A 484 4.72 18.20 -0.27
C SER A 484 5.30 19.61 -0.50
N GLU A 485 4.43 20.62 -0.43
CA GLU A 485 4.80 22.03 -0.49
C GLU A 485 5.20 22.61 0.88
N PHE A 486 5.30 21.78 1.93
CA PHE A 486 5.62 22.21 3.28
C PHE A 486 6.99 22.92 3.38
N VAL A 487 8.06 22.31 2.86
CA VAL A 487 9.41 22.89 2.96
C VAL A 487 9.54 24.19 2.15
N PRO A 488 9.11 24.28 0.87
CA PRO A 488 9.13 25.54 0.14
C PRO A 488 8.32 26.67 0.80
N ARG A 489 7.13 26.35 1.34
CA ARG A 489 6.31 27.32 2.09
C ARG A 489 7.03 27.84 3.33
N MET A 490 7.66 26.95 4.09
CA MET A 490 8.45 27.30 5.27
C MET A 490 9.65 28.20 4.91
N VAL A 491 10.40 27.85 3.86
CA VAL A 491 11.54 28.65 3.38
C VAL A 491 11.08 30.04 2.95
N TYR A 492 9.97 30.15 2.22
CA TYR A 492 9.41 31.43 1.84
C TYR A 492 9.06 32.29 3.07
N GLN A 493 8.36 31.71 4.03
CA GLN A 493 7.92 32.42 5.24
C GLN A 493 9.08 32.98 6.06
N TYR A 494 10.16 32.21 6.21
CA TYR A 494 11.30 32.60 7.07
C TYR A 494 12.41 33.38 6.37
N MET A 495 12.61 33.18 5.06
CA MET A 495 13.74 33.81 4.35
C MET A 495 13.32 34.93 3.39
N TYR A 496 12.13 34.85 2.79
CA TYR A 496 11.73 35.74 1.69
C TYR A 496 10.56 36.66 2.03
N SER A 497 9.70 36.28 2.99
CA SER A 497 8.56 37.11 3.40
C SER A 497 9.01 38.27 4.29
N ALA A 498 8.69 39.49 3.88
CA ALA A 498 9.03 40.70 4.64
C ALA A 498 8.27 40.80 5.98
N ASN A 499 7.04 40.28 6.04
CA ASN A 499 6.15 40.39 7.20
C ASN A 499 5.98 39.04 7.95
N GLY A 500 6.65 37.97 7.50
CA GLY A 500 6.45 36.62 8.03
C GLY A 500 5.10 35.98 7.65
N THR A 501 4.34 36.61 6.75
CA THR A 501 3.06 36.13 6.22
C THR A 501 3.25 35.31 4.94
N MET A 502 2.29 34.44 4.61
CA MET A 502 2.28 33.63 3.39
C MET A 502 1.76 34.36 2.14
N SER A 503 1.54 35.68 2.25
CA SER A 503 1.06 36.53 1.16
C SER A 503 2.13 36.71 0.08
N GLY A 504 1.78 36.48 -1.19
CA GLY A 504 2.70 36.53 -2.33
C GLY A 504 3.46 35.22 -2.57
N TYR A 505 3.14 34.13 -1.85
CA TYR A 505 3.79 32.84 -2.05
C TYR A 505 3.53 32.29 -3.45
N THR A 506 2.28 32.38 -3.94
CA THR A 506 1.91 31.86 -5.25
C THR A 506 2.73 32.52 -6.36
N GLU A 507 2.86 33.85 -6.32
CA GLU A 507 3.68 34.60 -7.28
C GLU A 507 5.17 34.25 -7.17
N HIS A 508 5.70 34.11 -5.95
CA HIS A 508 7.09 33.71 -5.72
C HIS A 508 7.40 32.29 -6.22
N SER A 509 6.42 31.38 -6.16
CA SER A 509 6.60 29.98 -6.57
C SER A 509 6.58 29.76 -8.09
N LEU A 510 6.23 30.79 -8.88
CA LEU A 510 6.02 30.71 -10.33
C LEU A 510 7.08 31.52 -11.09
N SER A 511 7.80 30.86 -11.99
CA SER A 511 8.74 31.49 -12.91
C SER A 511 8.07 32.03 -14.17
N TYR A 512 8.68 33.07 -14.75
CA TYR A 512 8.23 33.71 -15.99
C TYR A 512 8.84 33.02 -17.22
N PHE A 513 8.05 32.88 -18.28
CA PHE A 513 8.49 32.42 -19.59
C PHE A 513 8.00 33.36 -20.69
N ASP A 514 8.89 33.73 -21.60
CA ASP A 514 8.55 34.49 -22.80
C ASP A 514 8.05 33.56 -23.89
N VAL A 515 6.84 33.82 -24.39
CA VAL A 515 6.17 32.99 -25.40
C VAL A 515 6.95 32.99 -26.73
N SER A 516 7.75 34.02 -27.03
CA SER A 516 8.56 34.03 -28.26
C SER A 516 9.63 32.94 -28.30
N ASN A 517 10.00 32.38 -27.14
CA ASN A 517 11.11 31.45 -27.01
C ASN A 517 10.67 29.98 -27.15
N PHE A 518 9.45 29.71 -27.60
CA PHE A 518 9.01 28.35 -27.93
C PHE A 518 9.69 27.84 -29.21
N PRO A 519 10.18 26.58 -29.21
CA PRO A 519 10.60 25.89 -30.42
C PRO A 519 9.48 25.81 -31.46
N SER A 520 9.84 25.89 -32.74
CA SER A 520 8.89 25.78 -33.86
C SER A 520 8.00 24.54 -33.73
N GLY A 521 6.68 24.73 -33.74
CA GLY A 521 5.70 23.64 -33.66
C GLY A 521 5.27 23.22 -32.24
N THR A 522 5.90 23.74 -31.19
CA THR A 522 5.50 23.45 -29.78
C THR A 522 4.48 24.44 -29.22
N ALA A 523 4.46 25.67 -29.75
CA ALA A 523 3.49 26.69 -29.36
C ALA A 523 2.05 26.28 -29.75
N PRO A 524 1.02 26.76 -29.02
CA PRO A 524 -0.37 26.46 -29.31
C PRO A 524 -0.79 26.96 -30.71
N ASN A 525 -1.38 26.09 -31.52
CA ASN A 525 -1.85 26.41 -32.87
C ASN A 525 -3.11 27.31 -32.86
N THR A 526 -3.96 27.16 -31.83
CA THR A 526 -5.18 27.95 -31.64
C THR A 526 -5.21 28.48 -30.21
N THR A 527 -5.32 29.79 -30.05
CA THR A 527 -5.40 30.44 -28.73
C THR A 527 -6.76 31.09 -28.53
N LEU A 528 -7.48 30.70 -27.48
CA LEU A 528 -8.67 31.39 -26.96
C LEU A 528 -8.26 32.66 -26.20
N ILE A 529 -7.07 32.65 -25.59
CA ILE A 529 -6.49 33.79 -24.89
C ILE A 529 -5.54 34.54 -25.85
N THR A 530 -6.01 35.65 -26.41
CA THR A 530 -5.23 36.46 -27.35
C THR A 530 -4.30 37.45 -26.63
N GLY A 531 -3.14 37.74 -27.22
CA GLY A 531 -2.21 38.76 -26.71
C GLY A 531 -1.33 38.34 -25.52
N VAL A 532 -1.13 37.03 -25.30
CA VAL A 532 -0.24 36.53 -24.24
C VAL A 532 1.22 36.72 -24.66
N SER A 533 1.93 37.65 -24.02
CA SER A 533 3.37 37.84 -24.20
C SER A 533 4.20 36.96 -23.27
N MET A 534 3.73 36.74 -22.04
CA MET A 534 4.41 35.90 -21.05
C MET A 534 3.45 34.89 -20.42
N CYS A 535 3.94 33.69 -20.16
CA CYS A 535 3.24 32.66 -19.39
C CYS A 535 4.03 32.26 -18.14
N ARG A 536 3.35 31.73 -17.13
CA ARG A 536 3.93 31.23 -15.89
C ARG A 536 4.03 29.72 -15.87
N TYR A 537 5.05 29.21 -15.20
CA TYR A 537 5.21 27.78 -14.92
C TYR A 537 5.82 27.59 -13.53
N LYS A 538 5.63 26.40 -12.96
CA LYS A 538 6.09 26.09 -11.60
C LYS A 538 7.50 25.53 -11.64
N ASP A 539 8.49 26.40 -11.49
CA ASP A 539 9.89 26.05 -11.23
C ASP A 539 10.61 27.28 -10.62
N TYR A 540 11.77 27.08 -10.00
CA TYR A 540 12.59 28.17 -9.46
C TYR A 540 13.70 28.54 -10.44
N ARG A 541 13.35 29.33 -11.46
CA ARG A 541 14.28 29.78 -12.51
C ARG A 541 14.33 31.29 -12.63
N ASP A 542 15.47 31.78 -13.07
CA ASP A 542 15.67 33.21 -13.27
C ASP A 542 14.83 33.73 -14.46
N PRO A 543 14.26 34.94 -14.34
CA PRO A 543 13.34 35.50 -15.31
C PRO A 543 14.02 35.82 -16.65
N PRO A 544 13.25 36.04 -17.73
CA PRO A 544 13.81 36.26 -19.08
C PRO A 544 14.67 37.52 -19.21
N TRP A 545 14.45 38.53 -18.36
CA TRP A 545 15.24 39.77 -18.34
C TRP A 545 16.51 39.70 -17.48
N ALA A 546 16.79 38.57 -16.83
CA ALA A 546 18.03 38.35 -16.09
C ALA A 546 19.19 38.07 -17.06
N THR A 547 20.44 38.27 -16.59
CA THR A 547 21.65 37.98 -17.39
C THR A 547 21.73 36.52 -17.81
N ASP A 548 21.41 35.60 -16.89
CA ASP A 548 21.39 34.15 -17.11
C ASP A 548 19.95 33.64 -17.18
N SER A 549 19.24 34.00 -18.26
CA SER A 549 17.82 33.64 -18.44
C SER A 549 17.56 32.12 -18.36
N TYR A 550 16.47 31.74 -17.68
CA TYR A 550 15.98 30.36 -17.56
C TYR A 550 16.90 29.36 -16.83
N THR A 551 17.99 29.83 -16.23
CA THR A 551 18.86 29.00 -15.38
C THR A 551 18.26 28.84 -13.97
N PHE A 552 18.75 27.86 -13.21
CA PHE A 552 18.28 27.64 -11.85
C PHE A 552 18.66 28.80 -10.94
N SER A 553 17.66 29.44 -10.33
CA SER A 553 17.86 30.60 -9.48
C SER A 553 18.52 30.23 -8.14
N LYS A 554 19.05 31.22 -7.42
CA LYS A 554 19.53 31.04 -6.03
C LYS A 554 18.42 30.50 -5.10
N GLN A 555 17.17 30.82 -5.40
CA GLN A 555 16.00 30.31 -4.68
C GLN A 555 15.88 28.79 -4.79
N TYR A 556 16.11 28.22 -5.97
CA TYR A 556 16.07 26.77 -6.20
C TYR A 556 17.04 26.04 -5.27
N TRP A 557 18.30 26.49 -5.26
CA TRP A 557 19.35 25.87 -4.44
C TRP A 557 19.10 26.03 -2.95
N SER A 558 18.54 27.17 -2.52
CA SER A 558 18.18 27.40 -1.12
C SER A 558 17.06 26.46 -0.67
N VAL A 559 16.02 26.30 -1.49
CA VAL A 559 14.92 25.35 -1.23
C VAL A 559 15.43 23.91 -1.26
N LEU A 560 16.28 23.53 -2.22
CA LEU A 560 16.86 22.19 -2.30
C LEU A 560 17.73 21.85 -1.09
N ALA A 561 18.56 22.80 -0.62
CA ALA A 561 19.36 22.64 0.58
C ALA A 561 18.48 22.44 1.82
N ALA A 562 17.43 23.24 1.97
CA ALA A 562 16.46 23.09 3.06
C ALA A 562 15.72 21.74 3.00
N LYS A 563 15.36 21.27 1.80
CA LYS A 563 14.75 19.95 1.58
C LYS A 563 15.66 18.82 2.07
N LEU A 564 16.94 18.82 1.69
CA LEU A 564 17.90 17.81 2.11
C LEU A 564 18.19 17.87 3.61
N ALA A 565 18.34 19.08 4.16
CA ALA A 565 18.53 19.29 5.60
C ALA A 565 17.35 18.76 6.42
N PHE A 566 16.12 19.00 5.96
CA PHE A 566 14.92 18.47 6.59
C PHE A 566 14.91 16.93 6.61
N VAL A 567 15.26 16.27 5.51
CA VAL A 567 15.31 14.80 5.43
C VAL A 567 16.29 14.24 6.46
N ILE A 568 17.51 14.80 6.53
CA ILE A 568 18.53 14.36 7.48
C ILE A 568 18.03 14.54 8.93
N PHE A 569 17.49 15.73 9.25
CA PHE A 569 17.01 16.02 10.59
C PHE A 569 15.84 15.11 11.01
N PHE A 570 14.86 14.93 10.13
CA PHE A 570 13.70 14.08 10.36
C PHE A 570 14.12 12.62 10.60
N GLN A 571 14.98 12.09 9.72
CA GLN A 571 15.45 10.72 9.79
C GLN A 571 16.26 10.46 11.07
N VAL A 572 17.23 11.31 11.39
CA VAL A 572 18.08 11.15 12.59
C VAL A 572 17.25 11.26 13.87
N SER A 573 16.35 12.22 13.95
CA SER A 573 15.51 12.44 15.14
C SER A 573 14.60 11.25 15.44
N ILE A 574 13.98 10.68 14.40
CA ILE A 574 13.09 9.53 14.56
C ILE A 574 13.89 8.26 14.87
N LEU A 575 15.01 8.01 14.19
CA LEU A 575 15.83 6.82 14.47
C LEU A 575 16.43 6.84 15.89
N LEU A 576 16.82 8.00 16.41
CA LEU A 576 17.22 8.16 17.81
C LEU A 576 16.06 7.89 18.78
N SER A 577 14.85 8.30 18.41
CA SER A 577 13.65 8.03 19.22
C SER A 577 13.30 6.53 19.21
N TYR A 578 13.48 5.85 18.08
CA TYR A 578 13.37 4.39 17.99
C TYR A 578 14.32 3.70 18.97
N SER A 579 15.61 4.02 18.95
CA SER A 579 16.60 3.38 19.83
C SER A 579 16.28 3.56 21.33
N ARG A 580 15.81 4.74 21.72
CA ARG A 580 15.37 5.02 23.10
C ARG A 580 14.11 4.24 23.47
N THR A 581 13.17 4.09 22.53
CA THR A 581 11.95 3.30 22.70
C THR A 581 12.29 1.82 22.90
N TYR A 582 13.19 1.27 22.08
CA TYR A 582 13.71 -0.09 22.25
C TYR A 582 14.36 -0.30 23.62
N ALA A 583 15.23 0.61 24.05
CA ALA A 583 15.93 0.50 25.34
C ALA A 583 14.95 0.51 26.53
N THR A 584 13.98 1.43 26.51
CA THR A 584 13.01 1.58 27.61
C THR A 584 11.99 0.45 27.66
N LEU A 585 11.51 -0.04 26.51
CA LEU A 585 10.56 -1.15 26.48
C LEU A 585 11.21 -2.51 26.72
N SER A 586 12.46 -2.73 26.28
CA SER A 586 13.19 -3.96 26.59
C SER A 586 13.40 -4.13 28.09
N LEU A 587 13.80 -3.05 28.80
CA LEU A 587 14.04 -3.07 30.25
C LEU A 587 12.77 -3.42 31.05
N LYS A 588 11.63 -2.81 30.71
CA LYS A 588 10.34 -3.10 31.35
C LYS A 588 9.84 -4.52 31.06
N GLY A 589 10.08 -5.05 29.86
CA GLY A 589 9.74 -6.43 29.51
C GLY A 589 10.54 -7.45 30.31
N TYR A 590 11.84 -7.19 30.50
CA TYR A 590 12.71 -8.02 31.33
C TYR A 590 12.26 -8.03 32.79
N LEU A 591 11.96 -6.85 33.36
CA LEU A 591 11.44 -6.71 34.72
C LEU A 591 10.10 -7.43 34.92
N GLN A 592 9.21 -7.39 33.93
CA GLN A 592 7.89 -8.02 34.03
C GLN A 592 7.97 -9.54 33.85
N LEU A 593 8.88 -10.06 33.01
CA LEU A 593 9.20 -11.50 32.98
C LEU A 593 9.81 -11.95 34.30
N CYS A 594 10.76 -11.19 34.88
CA CYS A 594 11.32 -11.51 36.19
C CYS A 594 10.27 -11.51 37.32
N PHE A 595 9.23 -10.68 37.23
CA PHE A 595 8.12 -10.67 38.18
C PHE A 595 7.16 -11.87 38.04
N TYR A 596 7.01 -12.42 36.83
CA TYR A 596 6.23 -13.64 36.60
C TYR A 596 7.02 -14.94 36.83
N LEU A 597 8.36 -14.87 36.77
CA LEU A 597 9.28 -16.01 36.93
C LEU A 597 9.82 -16.18 38.35
N ASN A 598 9.58 -15.24 39.27
CA ASN A 598 9.84 -15.45 40.69
C ASN A 598 8.54 -15.88 41.40
N PRO A 599 8.47 -17.11 41.94
CA PRO A 599 7.31 -17.57 42.71
C PRO A 599 7.13 -16.79 44.03
#